data_AF-A0A848XZ65-F1
#
_entry.id   AF-A0A848XZ65-F1
#
_cell.length_a   1.000
_cell.length_b   1.000
_cell.length_c   1.000
_cell.angle_alpha   90.00
_cell.angle_beta   90.00
_cell.angle_gamma   90.00
#
_symmetry.space_group_name_H-M   'P 1'
#
loop_
_entity.id
_entity.type
_entity.pdbx_description
1 polymer ?
#
loop_
_entity_poly.entity_id
_entity_poly.type
_entity_poly.pdbx_seq_one_letter_code
_entity_poly.pdbx_strand_id
1 'polypeptide(L)' 'MRQVLRDIAITTPITFVVTAVVTYLYSLLVHEAGAVNWETAFQLALIFGIVLPLTRARSDAPRS' A
#
# COMPACT_ATOMS: atom_id res chain seq x y z
N MET A 1 16.38 11.40 5.67
CA MET A 1 16.43 9.92 5.50
C MET A 1 15.68 9.15 6.60
N ARG A 2 16.02 9.30 7.89
CA ARG A 2 15.43 8.48 8.98
C ARG A 2 13.91 8.57 9.13
N GLN A 3 13.31 9.76 8.95
CA GLN A 3 11.84 9.94 8.98
C GLN A 3 11.15 9.22 7.81
N VAL A 4 11.62 9.44 6.59
CA VAL A 4 11.09 8.78 5.38
C VAL A 4 11.17 7.25 5.50
N LEU A 5 12.27 6.72 6.05
CA LEU A 5 12.44 5.29 6.24
C LEU A 5 11.42 4.71 7.25
N ARG A 6 11.15 5.44 8.34
CA ARG A 6 10.13 5.07 9.32
C ARG A 6 8.73 5.14 8.72
N ASP A 7 8.45 6.18 7.94
CA ASP A 7 7.16 6.33 7.28
C ASP A 7 6.94 5.20 6.27
N ILE A 8 7.94 4.84 5.44
CA ILE A 8 7.88 3.65 4.57
C ILE A 8 7.62 2.38 5.38
N ALA A 9 8.35 2.18 6.49
CA ALA A 9 8.23 0.99 7.32
C ALA A 9 6.85 0.83 7.98
N ILE A 10 6.15 1.93 8.28
CA ILE A 10 4.80 1.91 8.85
C ILE A 10 3.74 1.82 7.75
N THR A 11 3.91 2.57 6.67
CA THR A 11 2.90 2.66 5.60
C THR A 11 2.83 1.35 4.81
N THR A 12 3.96 0.67 4.58
CA THR A 12 4.01 -0.60 3.83
C THR A 12 3.14 -1.71 4.42
N PRO A 13 3.27 -2.12 5.70
CA PRO A 13 2.44 -3.18 6.26
C PRO A 13 0.96 -2.80 6.34
N ILE A 14 0.63 -1.53 6.63
CA ILE A 14 -0.76 -1.06 6.63
C ILE A 14 -1.35 -1.19 5.23
N THR A 15 -0.63 -0.73 4.21
CA THR A 15 -1.13 -0.79 2.83
C THR A 15 -1.23 -2.22 2.33
N PHE A 16 -0.33 -3.11 2.76
CA PHE A 16 -0.43 -4.54 2.51
C PHE A 16 -1.71 -5.14 3.07
N VAL A 17 -2.02 -4.88 4.34
CA VAL A 17 -3.25 -5.37 4.98
C VAL A 17 -4.49 -4.83 4.28
N VAL A 18 -4.54 -3.51 4.03
CA VAL A 18 -5.66 -2.88 3.32
C VAL A 18 -5.87 -3.51 1.95
N THR A 19 -4.80 -3.71 1.19
CA THR A 19 -4.92 -4.26 -0.16
C THR A 19 -5.30 -5.73 -0.14
N ALA A 20 -4.77 -6.53 0.79
CA ALA A 20 -5.19 -7.91 0.97
C ALA A 20 -6.69 -8.01 1.31
N VAL A 21 -7.19 -7.14 2.20
CA VAL A 21 -8.61 -7.07 2.56
C VAL A 21 -9.47 -6.65 1.37
N VAL A 22 -9.09 -5.59 0.64
CA VAL A 22 -9.84 -5.14 -0.55
C VAL A 22 -9.90 -6.23 -1.62
N THR A 23 -8.78 -6.91 -1.85
CA THR A 23 -8.68 -7.98 -2.85
C THR A 23 -9.49 -9.21 -2.42
N TYR A 24 -9.47 -9.55 -1.13
CA TYR A 24 -10.30 -10.60 -0.55
C TYR A 24 -11.79 -10.29 -0.70
N LEU A 25 -12.22 -9.10 -0.29
CA LEU A 25 -13.61 -8.67 -0.37
C LEU A 25 -14.10 -8.64 -1.81
N TYR A 26 -13.28 -8.12 -2.73
CA TYR A 26 -13.60 -8.14 -4.16
C TYR A 26 -13.77 -9.56 -4.69
N SER A 27 -12.86 -10.48 -4.32
CA SER A 27 -12.95 -11.89 -4.71
C SER A 27 -14.19 -12.57 -4.15
N LEU A 28 -14.52 -12.30 -2.89
CA LEU A 28 -15.72 -12.83 -2.24
C LEU A 28 -17.01 -12.35 -2.92
N LEU A 29 -17.07 -11.08 -3.31
CA LEU A 29 -18.25 -10.49 -3.93
C LEU A 29 -18.39 -10.84 -5.42
N VAL A 30 -17.29 -11.01 -6.16
CA VAL A 30 -17.31 -11.16 -7.62
C VAL A 30 -17.13 -12.61 -8.07
N HIS A 31 -16.28 -13.38 -7.40
CA HIS A 31 -15.92 -14.74 -7.81
C HIS A 31 -16.51 -15.81 -6.89
N GLU A 32 -17.21 -15.43 -5.80
CA GLU A 32 -17.79 -16.29 -4.74
C GLU A 32 -16.82 -17.29 -4.08
N ALA A 33 -15.55 -17.31 -4.49
CA ALA A 33 -14.53 -18.27 -4.05
C ALA A 33 -13.84 -17.85 -2.74
N GLY A 34 -13.94 -16.57 -2.35
CA GLY A 34 -13.26 -16.04 -1.15
C GLY A 34 -11.73 -16.17 -1.20
N ALA A 35 -11.13 -16.06 -2.39
CA ALA A 35 -9.68 -16.24 -2.57
C ALA A 35 -8.93 -14.91 -2.58
N VAL A 36 -7.88 -14.77 -1.77
CA VAL A 36 -6.99 -13.61 -1.81
C VAL A 36 -6.07 -13.72 -3.01
N ASN A 37 -6.08 -12.74 -3.92
CA ASN A 37 -5.03 -12.62 -4.95
C ASN A 37 -3.77 -11.98 -4.32
N TRP A 38 -2.91 -12.86 -3.78
CA TRP A 38 -1.68 -12.48 -3.10
C TRP A 38 -0.69 -11.74 -3.99
N GLU A 39 -0.65 -12.04 -5.29
CA GLU A 39 0.23 -11.38 -6.25
C GLU A 39 -0.13 -9.91 -6.39
N THR A 40 -1.41 -9.62 -6.68
CA THR A 40 -1.90 -8.25 -6.81
C THR A 40 -1.81 -7.49 -5.50
N ALA A 41 -2.14 -8.12 -4.36
CA ALA A 41 -2.03 -7.50 -3.05
C ALA A 41 -0.57 -7.12 -2.71
N PHE A 42 0.39 -8.00 -2.99
CA PHE A 42 1.81 -7.73 -2.77
C PHE A 42 2.34 -6.62 -3.69
N GLN A 43 1.99 -6.65 -4.97
CA GLN A 43 2.43 -5.66 -5.95
C GLN A 43 1.92 -4.25 -5.59
N LEU A 44 0.64 -4.12 -5.24
CA LEU A 44 0.05 -2.84 -4.85
C LEU A 44 0.61 -2.33 -3.50
N ALA A 45 0.85 -3.22 -2.54
CA ALA A 45 1.47 -2.85 -1.27
C ALA A 45 2.88 -2.28 -1.45
N LEU A 46 3.67 -2.87 -2.35
CA LEU A 46 5.00 -2.38 -2.68
C LEU A 46 4.94 -1.01 -3.36
N ILE A 47 4.05 -0.85 -4.36
CA ILE A 47 3.88 0.41 -5.09
C ILE A 47 3.45 1.52 -4.13
N PHE A 48 2.37 1.33 -3.39
CA PHE A 48 1.85 2.36 -2.50
C PHE A 48 2.73 2.61 -1.27
N GLY A 49 3.35 1.56 -0.72
CA GLY A 49 4.29 1.67 0.40
C GLY A 49 5.52 2.53 0.09
N ILE A 50 5.90 2.63 -1.18
CA ILE A 50 7.01 3.48 -1.66
C ILE A 50 6.48 4.85 -2.15
N VAL A 51 5.41 4.87 -2.94
CA VAL A 51 4.88 6.09 -3.59
C VAL A 51 4.25 7.07 -2.59
N LEU A 52 3.50 6.60 -1.60
CA LEU A 52 2.87 7.46 -0.58
C LEU A 52 3.89 8.29 0.23
N PRO A 53 4.95 7.70 0.80
CA PRO A 53 5.95 8.49 1.51
C PRO A 53 6.77 9.41 0.59
N LEU A 54 7.01 9.02 -0.68
CA LEU A 54 7.68 9.90 -1.66
C LEU A 54 6.85 11.13 -2.03
N THR A 55 5.55 10.95 -2.27
CA THR A 55 4.63 12.06 -2.58
C THR A 55 4.48 13.00 -1.39
N ARG A 56 4.46 12.47 -0.16
CA ARG A 56 4.49 13.28 1.06
C ARG A 56 5.79 14.07 1.20
N ALA A 57 6.95 13.43 1.02
CA ALA A 57 8.25 14.10 1.07
C ALA A 57 8.38 15.23 0.02
N ARG A 58 7.74 15.09 -1.14
CA ARG A 58 7.67 16.17 -2.14
C ARG A 58 6.70 17.29 -1.76
N SER A 59 5.64 16.98 -1.04
CA SER A 59 4.67 17.98 -0.55
C SER A 59 5.25 18.85 0.56
N ASP A 60 6.19 18.29 1.35
CA ASP A 60 6.90 18.98 2.42
C ASP A 60 8.15 19.73 1.93
N ALA A 61 8.51 19.62 0.64
CA ALA A 61 9.62 20.38 0.07
C ALA A 61 9.21 21.87 -0.08
N PRO A 62 10.09 22.84 0.28
CA PRO A 62 9.79 24.26 0.10
C PRO A 62 9.47 24.52 -1.37
N ARG A 63 8.29 25.07 -1.64
CA ARG A 63 7.95 25.61 -2.96
C ARG A 63 8.84 26.84 -3.16
N SER A 64 9.98 26.66 -3.83
CA SER A 64 10.86 27.74 -4.29
C SER A 64 10.20 28.52 -5.41
#